data_AF-A0A3D2SYF0-F1
#
_entry.id   AF-A0A3D2SYF0-F1
#
_cell.length_a   1.000
_cell.length_b   1.000
_cell.length_c   1.000
_cell.angle_alpha   90.00
_cell.angle_beta   90.00
_cell.angle_gamma   90.00
#
_symmetry.space_group_name_H-M   'P 1'
#
loop_
_entity.id
_entity.type
_entity.pdbx_description
1 polymer ?
#
loop_
_entity_poly.entity_id
_entity_poly.type
_entity_poly.pdbx_seq_one_letter_code
_entity_poly.pdbx_strand_id
1 'polypeptide(L)'
;QSVITPDLADEEQSLEIPKRPILLSGKRTGSTAKLTAVGEVNGNSLTAISNQGLGSEISLGLITQGSEWVLFSEGVRIGRMIAQEVSIDDSFCTLRPTISGIVELVSEASDVEQLIALPIDVAGSRSFQPYTAYRHNYNQRVASLALASEVIPSLGAEWPPSILDSRTDIHAFQLPGEPRQAIAATFLHQDRMITSPPEPGAYSLFVMGDATSGTYEISYMWYRLAESQGKGVPRYLDHIDWNGDGSEEILLEMFGSEDRWFAGLAKQDGRWIRSFEDSCNSATKEK
;
A
#
# COMPACT_ATOMS: atom_id res chain seq x y z
N GLN A 1 60.13 -1.03 -38.03
CA GLN A 1 58.74 -1.39 -38.41
C GLN A 1 57.89 -1.18 -37.18
N SER A 2 57.04 -0.16 -37.21
CA SER A 2 56.17 0.23 -36.10
C SER A 2 54.87 -0.55 -36.11
N VAL A 3 54.53 -1.05 -34.92
CA VAL A 3 53.23 -1.24 -34.25
C VAL A 3 51.98 -0.84 -35.05
N ILE A 4 50.97 -1.72 -35.07
CA ILE A 4 49.57 -1.47 -34.62
C ILE A 4 48.95 -2.84 -34.32
N THR A 5 48.75 -3.14 -33.03
CA THR A 5 47.74 -4.08 -32.56
C THR A 5 46.54 -3.23 -32.16
N PRO A 6 45.32 -3.45 -32.67
CA PRO A 6 44.16 -2.73 -32.17
C PRO A 6 43.80 -3.29 -30.80
N ASP A 7 44.01 -2.46 -29.78
CA ASP A 7 43.47 -2.65 -28.44
C ASP A 7 41.96 -2.37 -28.52
N LEU A 8 41.17 -3.43 -28.63
CA LEU A 8 39.72 -3.36 -28.42
C LEU A 8 39.49 -3.47 -26.92
N ALA A 9 39.65 -2.33 -26.24
CA ALA A 9 39.03 -2.14 -24.94
C ALA A 9 37.52 -2.04 -25.21
N ASP A 10 36.82 -3.16 -25.05
CA ASP A 10 35.37 -3.17 -24.87
C ASP A 10 35.07 -2.38 -23.58
N GLU A 11 34.71 -1.11 -23.75
CA GLU A 11 33.92 -0.40 -22.73
C GLU A 11 32.55 -1.09 -22.67
N GLU A 12 32.45 -2.13 -21.85
CA GLU A 12 31.16 -2.54 -21.28
C GLU A 12 30.65 -1.35 -20.46
N GLN A 13 29.97 -0.41 -21.12
CA GLN A 13 29.03 0.48 -20.47
C GLN A 13 27.95 -0.42 -19.87
N SER A 14 28.19 -0.89 -18.65
CA SER A 14 27.11 -1.36 -17.79
C SER A 14 26.12 -0.22 -17.72
N LEU A 15 25.01 -0.33 -18.44
CA LEU A 15 23.86 0.53 -18.27
C LEU A 15 23.47 0.40 -16.80
N GLU A 16 23.89 1.34 -15.96
CA GLU A 16 23.44 1.44 -14.58
C GLU A 16 21.93 1.62 -14.65
N ILE A 17 21.20 0.51 -14.45
CA ILE A 17 19.75 0.57 -14.31
C ILE A 17 19.52 1.44 -13.08
N PRO A 18 18.87 2.61 -13.21
CA PRO A 18 18.65 3.47 -12.07
C PRO A 18 17.86 2.70 -11.02
N LYS A 19 18.49 2.49 -9.87
CA LYS A 19 17.88 1.81 -8.72
C LYS A 19 16.69 2.63 -8.25
N ARG A 20 15.49 2.12 -8.47
CA ARG A 20 14.27 2.76 -7.97
C ARG A 20 14.08 2.40 -6.49
N PRO A 21 13.61 3.35 -5.66
CA PRO A 21 13.31 3.07 -4.26
C PRO A 21 12.25 1.97 -4.15
N ILE A 22 12.43 1.02 -3.24
CA ILE A 22 11.40 0.02 -2.96
C ILE A 22 10.56 0.52 -1.78
N LEU A 23 9.24 0.52 -1.95
CA LEU A 23 8.29 0.76 -0.88
C LEU A 23 8.05 -0.53 -0.10
N LEU A 24 8.10 -0.48 1.24
CA LEU A 24 7.72 -1.60 2.10
C LEU A 24 6.47 -1.25 2.91
N SER A 25 5.69 -2.26 3.28
CA SER A 25 4.57 -2.12 4.20
C SER A 25 4.45 -3.36 5.08
N GLY A 26 4.02 -3.19 6.32
CA GLY A 26 3.82 -4.31 7.21
C GLY A 26 3.46 -3.92 8.62
N LYS A 27 3.70 -4.85 9.54
CA LYS A 27 3.24 -4.73 10.93
C LYS A 27 4.37 -4.82 11.92
N ARG A 28 4.28 -3.99 12.95
CA ARG A 28 5.08 -4.03 14.16
C ARG A 28 4.38 -4.87 15.22
N THR A 29 5.15 -5.72 15.90
CA THR A 29 4.73 -6.48 17.07
C THR A 29 5.76 -6.27 18.17
N GLY A 30 5.42 -5.48 19.19
CA GLY A 30 6.38 -5.09 20.22
C GLY A 30 7.50 -4.22 19.64
N SER A 31 8.77 -4.55 19.88
CA SER A 31 9.92 -3.77 19.41
C SER A 31 10.40 -4.15 18.01
N THR A 32 9.76 -5.11 17.35
CA THR A 32 10.15 -5.59 16.02
C THR A 32 9.05 -5.38 15.01
N ALA A 33 9.40 -5.22 13.73
CA ALA A 33 8.44 -5.23 12.64
C ALA A 33 8.83 -6.23 11.55
N LYS A 34 7.82 -6.72 10.84
CA LYS A 34 7.94 -7.49 9.61
C LYS A 34 7.35 -6.66 8.47
N LEU A 35 8.18 -6.22 7.53
CA LEU A 35 7.80 -5.35 6.41
C LEU A 35 8.03 -6.08 5.09
N THR A 36 6.99 -6.17 4.29
CA THR A 36 6.98 -6.83 2.99
C THR A 36 7.07 -5.79 1.89
N ALA A 37 7.86 -6.07 0.86
CA ALA A 37 8.02 -5.18 -0.27
C ALA A 37 6.71 -5.07 -1.05
N VAL A 38 6.34 -3.85 -1.43
CA VAL A 38 5.11 -3.50 -2.14
C VAL A 38 5.39 -3.35 -3.63
N GLY A 39 6.38 -2.54 -3.98
CA GLY A 39 6.71 -2.20 -5.35
C GLY A 39 7.84 -1.18 -5.42
N GLU A 40 8.41 -1.02 -6.61
CA GLU A 40 9.36 0.05 -6.89
C GLU A 40 8.62 1.36 -7.15
N VAL A 41 9.05 2.45 -6.50
CA VAL A 41 8.47 3.78 -6.70
C VAL A 41 8.74 4.26 -8.13
N ASN A 42 7.68 4.66 -8.85
CA ASN A 42 7.75 5.18 -10.21
C ASN A 42 6.75 6.35 -10.37
N GLY A 43 7.18 7.54 -9.93
CA GLY A 43 6.29 8.70 -9.82
C GLY A 43 5.14 8.41 -8.86
N ASN A 44 3.92 8.80 -9.22
CA ASN A 44 2.71 8.64 -8.38
C ASN A 44 2.12 7.22 -8.43
N SER A 45 2.90 6.25 -8.95
CA SER A 45 2.55 4.84 -9.10
C SER A 45 3.69 3.98 -8.58
N LEU A 46 3.44 2.67 -8.50
CA LEU A 46 4.42 1.65 -8.19
C LEU A 46 4.59 0.71 -9.38
N THR A 47 5.80 0.19 -9.56
CA THR A 47 6.07 -0.92 -10.47
C THR A 47 6.10 -2.21 -9.66
N ALA A 48 5.37 -3.22 -10.11
CA ALA A 48 5.31 -4.51 -9.42
C ALA A 48 6.68 -5.19 -9.39
N ILE A 49 7.00 -5.84 -8.27
CA ILE A 49 8.21 -6.65 -8.12
C ILE A 49 8.03 -7.92 -8.95
N SER A 50 8.90 -8.11 -9.94
CA SER A 50 8.87 -9.30 -10.80
C SER A 50 9.57 -10.47 -10.12
N ASN A 51 9.02 -11.67 -10.24
CA ASN A 51 9.64 -12.88 -9.68
C ASN A 51 11.01 -13.18 -10.33
N GLN A 52 11.20 -12.82 -11.60
CA GLN A 52 12.50 -12.93 -12.28
C GLN A 52 13.53 -11.93 -11.72
N GLY A 53 13.04 -10.85 -11.09
CA GLY A 53 13.83 -9.78 -10.49
C GLY A 53 14.13 -9.97 -9.00
N LEU A 54 13.49 -10.90 -8.30
CA LEU A 54 13.70 -11.16 -6.86
C LEU A 54 15.15 -11.46 -6.51
N GLY A 55 15.76 -12.36 -7.28
CA GLY A 55 17.17 -12.68 -7.16
C GLY A 55 18.01 -11.42 -7.40
N SER A 56 17.66 -10.60 -8.39
CA SER A 56 18.38 -9.36 -8.68
C SER A 56 18.15 -8.25 -7.65
N GLU A 57 16.96 -8.01 -7.08
CA GLU A 57 16.76 -6.94 -6.09
C GLU A 57 17.49 -7.23 -4.77
N ILE A 58 17.46 -8.50 -4.35
CA ILE A 58 18.24 -9.00 -3.22
C ILE A 58 19.74 -8.96 -3.57
N SER A 59 20.13 -9.35 -4.80
CA SER A 59 21.54 -9.32 -5.23
C SER A 59 22.06 -7.91 -5.54
N LEU A 60 21.20 -6.96 -5.89
CA LEU A 60 21.48 -5.54 -6.15
C LEU A 60 21.59 -4.75 -4.85
N GLY A 61 21.36 -5.40 -3.71
CA GLY A 61 21.57 -4.85 -2.39
C GLY A 61 20.42 -3.97 -1.87
N LEU A 62 19.30 -3.88 -2.58
CA LEU A 62 18.19 -2.98 -2.23
C LEU A 62 17.48 -3.41 -0.93
N ILE A 63 17.34 -4.71 -0.73
CA ILE A 63 16.78 -5.30 0.50
C ILE A 63 17.78 -6.31 1.03
N THR A 64 18.56 -5.88 2.03
CA THR A 64 19.63 -6.68 2.63
C THR A 64 19.61 -6.58 4.14
N GLN A 65 20.18 -7.57 4.79
CA GLN A 65 20.47 -7.47 6.21
C GLN A 65 21.40 -6.27 6.47
N GLY A 66 21.08 -5.45 7.46
CA GLY A 66 21.78 -4.21 7.80
C GLY A 66 21.26 -2.97 7.05
N SER A 67 20.38 -3.12 6.06
CA SER A 67 19.76 -1.96 5.39
C SER A 67 18.91 -1.16 6.38
N GLU A 68 18.98 0.17 6.26
CA GLU A 68 18.23 1.10 7.10
C GLU A 68 17.02 1.68 6.35
N TRP A 69 15.91 1.77 7.07
CA TRP A 69 14.61 2.15 6.53
C TRP A 69 13.98 3.25 7.39
N VAL A 70 13.45 4.27 6.75
CA VAL A 70 12.63 5.30 7.39
C VAL A 70 11.20 4.81 7.48
N LEU A 71 10.61 4.90 8.67
CA LEU A 71 9.25 4.46 8.93
C LEU A 71 8.28 5.62 8.93
N PHE A 72 7.10 5.37 8.37
CA PHE A 72 6.01 6.32 8.22
C PHE A 72 4.71 5.74 8.74
N SER A 73 3.87 6.65 9.24
CA SER A 73 2.44 6.43 9.43
C SER A 73 1.70 7.77 9.41
N GLU A 74 0.47 7.79 8.91
CA GLU A 74 -0.34 9.01 8.75
C GLU A 74 0.41 10.08 7.93
N GLY A 75 1.10 9.67 6.86
CA GLY A 75 1.89 10.55 5.99
C GLY A 75 3.18 11.09 6.59
N VAL A 76 3.47 10.86 7.88
CA VAL A 76 4.61 11.47 8.56
C VAL A 76 5.68 10.47 8.95
N ARG A 77 6.93 10.93 8.97
CA ARG A 77 8.07 10.15 9.47
C ARG A 77 7.93 9.93 10.98
N ILE A 78 7.87 8.67 11.40
CA ILE A 78 7.69 8.29 12.81
C ILE A 78 8.88 7.53 13.40
N GLY A 79 9.86 7.14 12.59
CA GLY A 79 10.98 6.37 13.11
C GLY A 79 11.90 5.79 12.06
N ARG A 80 12.63 4.76 12.47
CA ARG A 80 13.52 3.97 11.61
C ARG A 80 13.52 2.50 11.98
N MET A 81 13.99 1.68 11.07
CA MET A 81 14.22 0.25 11.24
C MET A 81 15.55 -0.14 10.62
N ILE A 82 16.25 -1.07 11.26
CA ILE A 82 17.40 -1.76 10.66
C ILE A 82 16.99 -3.20 10.38
N ALA A 83 17.10 -3.62 9.12
CA ALA A 83 16.78 -4.99 8.72
C ALA A 83 17.76 -5.97 9.37
N GLN A 84 17.26 -6.94 10.12
CA GLN A 84 18.05 -7.99 10.77
C GLN A 84 17.97 -9.30 10.02
N GLU A 85 16.81 -9.60 9.42
CA GLU A 85 16.61 -10.80 8.60
C GLU A 85 15.92 -10.41 7.30
N VAL A 86 16.19 -11.20 6.26
CA VAL A 86 15.52 -11.12 4.96
C VAL A 86 14.94 -12.49 4.65
N SER A 87 13.68 -12.50 4.22
CA SER A 87 12.91 -13.70 3.90
C SER A 87 12.05 -13.44 2.66
N ILE A 88 11.39 -14.47 2.15
CA ILE A 88 10.39 -14.36 1.09
C ILE A 88 9.03 -14.72 1.66
N ASP A 89 8.01 -13.91 1.36
CA ASP A 89 6.61 -14.19 1.67
C ASP A 89 5.89 -14.65 0.41
N ASP A 90 5.26 -15.82 0.47
CA ASP A 90 4.56 -16.50 -0.63
C ASP A 90 3.03 -16.42 -0.51
N SER A 91 2.53 -15.71 0.51
CA SER A 91 1.09 -15.46 0.72
C SER A 91 0.50 -14.40 -0.22
N PHE A 92 1.35 -13.72 -0.97
CA PHE A 92 0.98 -12.78 -2.02
C PHE A 92 0.96 -13.46 -3.40
N CYS A 93 0.29 -12.83 -4.38
CA CYS A 93 0.20 -13.41 -5.72
C CYS A 93 1.55 -13.41 -6.48
N THR A 94 2.49 -12.58 -6.04
CA THR A 94 3.92 -12.63 -6.39
C THR A 94 4.74 -12.95 -5.14
N LEU A 95 5.91 -13.58 -5.32
CA LEU A 95 6.83 -13.80 -4.20
C LEU A 95 7.41 -12.44 -3.79
N ARG A 96 7.42 -12.13 -2.49
CA ARG A 96 7.81 -10.80 -2.01
C ARG A 96 8.96 -10.85 -1.00
N PRO A 97 10.04 -10.08 -1.20
CA PRO A 97 11.03 -9.86 -0.18
C PRO A 97 10.38 -9.28 1.08
N THR A 98 10.77 -9.79 2.22
CA THR A 98 10.29 -9.34 3.51
C THR A 98 11.44 -9.23 4.49
N ILE A 99 11.51 -8.10 5.17
CA ILE A 99 12.50 -7.86 6.21
C ILE A 99 11.87 -7.94 7.60
N SER A 100 12.63 -8.44 8.56
CA SER A 100 12.31 -8.34 9.98
C SER A 100 13.44 -7.62 10.72
N GLY A 101 13.13 -6.93 11.81
CA GLY A 101 14.15 -6.22 12.58
C GLY A 101 13.59 -5.27 13.64
N ILE A 102 14.51 -4.61 14.35
CA ILE A 102 14.17 -3.71 15.47
C ILE A 102 13.73 -2.36 14.93
N VAL A 103 12.67 -1.84 15.54
CA VAL A 103 12.06 -0.56 15.21
C VAL A 103 12.32 0.45 16.32
N GLU A 104 12.72 1.65 15.93
CA GLU A 104 12.89 2.80 16.80
C GLU A 104 11.90 3.89 16.38
N LEU A 105 10.88 4.11 17.20
CA LEU A 105 9.84 5.13 16.96
C LEU A 105 10.03 6.34 17.87
N VAL A 106 9.53 7.48 17.42
CA VAL A 106 9.28 8.63 18.29
C VAL A 106 8.22 8.27 19.34
N SER A 107 8.28 8.94 20.50
CA SER A 107 7.41 8.66 21.66
C SER A 107 5.92 8.70 21.32
N GLU A 108 5.51 9.65 20.49
CA GLU A 108 4.13 9.90 20.09
C GLU A 108 3.56 8.78 19.23
N ALA A 109 4.43 8.00 18.57
CA ALA A 109 4.08 6.90 17.69
C ALA A 109 4.31 5.52 18.34
N SER A 110 4.51 5.43 19.66
CA SER A 110 4.84 4.18 20.37
C SER A 110 3.83 3.05 20.17
N ASP A 111 2.58 3.40 19.86
CA ASP A 111 1.46 2.46 19.71
C ASP A 111 1.15 2.14 18.24
N VAL A 112 1.91 2.68 17.28
CA VAL A 112 1.71 2.43 15.86
C VAL A 112 2.08 1.00 15.51
N GLU A 113 1.15 0.24 14.94
CA GLU A 113 1.39 -1.14 14.51
C GLU A 113 1.53 -1.27 13.00
N GLN A 114 0.75 -0.53 12.22
CA GLN A 114 0.86 -0.53 10.75
C GLN A 114 1.94 0.47 10.33
N LEU A 115 2.85 0.03 9.47
CA LEU A 115 3.99 0.84 9.04
C LEU A 115 4.13 0.81 7.52
N ILE A 116 4.50 1.95 6.95
CA ILE A 116 5.09 2.04 5.61
C ILE A 116 6.57 2.43 5.75
N ALA A 117 7.43 1.95 4.87
CA ALA A 117 8.84 2.28 4.89
C ALA A 117 9.44 2.57 3.53
N LEU A 118 10.42 3.48 3.53
CA LEU A 118 11.28 3.83 2.40
C LEU A 118 12.75 3.73 2.81
N PRO A 119 13.67 3.49 1.85
CA PRO A 119 15.10 3.45 2.12
C PRO A 119 15.63 4.75 2.74
N ILE A 120 16.63 4.66 3.63
CA ILE A 120 17.21 5.83 4.33
C ILE A 120 17.85 6.86 3.40
N ASP A 121 18.44 6.42 2.30
CA ASP A 121 19.06 7.28 1.29
C ASP A 121 18.03 8.11 0.51
N VAL A 122 16.81 7.61 0.40
CA VAL A 122 15.68 8.28 -0.28
C VAL A 122 14.93 9.20 0.67
N ALA A 123 14.64 8.71 1.88
CA ALA A 123 13.71 9.36 2.80
C ALA A 123 14.37 9.96 4.04
N GLY A 124 15.67 9.77 4.26
CA GLY A 124 16.37 10.16 5.48
C GLY A 124 16.45 11.66 5.72
N SER A 125 16.38 12.45 4.66
CA SER A 125 16.33 13.93 4.70
C SER A 125 14.94 14.48 5.03
N ARG A 126 13.89 13.65 5.02
CA ARG A 126 12.53 14.09 5.35
C ARG A 126 12.46 14.47 6.82
N SER A 127 11.90 15.65 7.06
CA SER A 127 11.76 16.21 8.41
C SER A 127 10.74 15.44 9.23
N PHE A 128 10.98 15.35 10.54
CA PHE A 128 9.96 14.90 11.47
C PHE A 128 8.86 15.95 11.57
N GLN A 129 7.62 15.49 11.51
CA GLN A 129 6.43 16.28 11.75
C GLN A 129 5.68 15.72 12.96
N PRO A 130 4.84 16.51 13.65
CA PRO A 130 4.05 16.02 14.76
C PRO A 130 3.15 14.86 14.30
N TYR A 131 3.29 13.70 14.94
CA TYR A 131 2.44 12.55 14.68
C TYR A 131 1.08 12.71 15.38
N THR A 132 0.00 12.46 14.65
CA THR A 132 -1.37 12.43 15.18
C THR A 132 -2.05 11.16 14.70
N ALA A 133 -2.46 10.30 15.63
CA ALA A 133 -3.25 9.12 15.30
C ALA A 133 -4.71 9.52 15.07
N TYR A 134 -5.27 9.16 13.91
CA TYR A 134 -6.66 9.45 13.59
C TYR A 134 -7.55 8.25 13.90
N ARG A 135 -8.31 8.33 14.99
CA ARG A 135 -9.32 7.33 15.35
C ARG A 135 -10.69 7.79 14.90
N HIS A 136 -11.42 6.91 14.22
CA HIS A 136 -12.78 7.25 13.79
C HIS A 136 -13.72 7.48 14.99
N ASN A 137 -14.59 8.48 14.89
CA ASN A 137 -15.63 8.76 15.88
C ASN A 137 -17.02 8.27 15.43
N TYR A 138 -18.05 8.52 16.24
CA TYR A 138 -19.42 8.10 15.91
C TYR A 138 -19.92 8.73 14.61
N ASN A 139 -19.68 10.02 14.39
CA ASN A 139 -20.16 10.73 13.20
C ASN A 139 -19.48 10.18 11.93
N GLN A 140 -18.18 9.88 11.98
CA GLN A 140 -17.45 9.23 10.88
C GLN A 140 -17.96 7.82 10.60
N ARG A 141 -18.32 7.05 11.64
CA ARG A 141 -18.99 5.75 11.47
C ARG A 141 -20.37 5.92 10.84
N VAL A 142 -21.16 6.92 11.20
CA VAL A 142 -22.46 7.15 10.54
C VAL A 142 -22.26 7.60 9.10
N ALA A 143 -21.29 8.49 8.86
CA ALA A 143 -20.96 9.00 7.54
C ALA A 143 -20.55 7.88 6.57
N SER A 144 -19.71 6.92 6.97
CA SER A 144 -19.34 5.83 6.05
C SER A 144 -20.54 4.95 5.67
N LEU A 145 -21.51 4.75 6.57
CA LEU A 145 -22.76 4.06 6.23
C LEU A 145 -23.59 4.87 5.23
N ALA A 146 -23.64 6.20 5.38
CA ALA A 146 -24.33 7.08 4.44
C ALA A 146 -23.69 7.04 3.05
N LEU A 147 -22.35 7.10 2.96
CA LEU A 147 -21.62 6.97 1.69
C LEU A 147 -21.96 5.64 1.00
N ALA A 148 -21.89 4.51 1.72
CA ALA A 148 -22.25 3.22 1.13
C ALA A 148 -23.72 3.14 0.73
N SER A 149 -24.62 3.75 1.52
CA SER A 149 -26.05 3.79 1.23
C SER A 149 -26.40 4.60 -0.02
N GLU A 150 -25.57 5.59 -0.35
CA GLU A 150 -25.66 6.35 -1.60
C GLU A 150 -25.12 5.54 -2.78
N VAL A 151 -23.98 4.86 -2.58
CA VAL A 151 -23.27 4.17 -3.66
C VAL A 151 -23.94 2.88 -4.10
N ILE A 152 -24.36 2.01 -3.18
CA ILE A 152 -24.91 0.67 -3.50
C ILE A 152 -26.08 0.75 -4.51
N PRO A 153 -27.10 1.61 -4.31
CA PRO A 153 -28.22 1.71 -5.25
C PRO A 153 -27.79 2.31 -6.59
N SER A 154 -26.84 3.25 -6.59
CA SER A 154 -26.33 3.87 -7.83
C SER A 154 -25.64 2.87 -8.76
N LEU A 155 -25.08 1.80 -8.19
CA LEU A 155 -24.42 0.71 -8.91
C LEU A 155 -25.40 -0.39 -9.34
N GLY A 156 -26.65 -0.35 -8.90
CA GLY A 156 -27.62 -1.45 -9.08
C GLY A 156 -27.21 -2.74 -8.36
N ALA A 157 -26.34 -2.65 -7.35
CA ALA A 157 -25.89 -3.79 -6.57
C ALA A 157 -26.97 -4.28 -5.60
N GLU A 158 -26.94 -5.57 -5.25
CA GLU A 158 -27.84 -6.13 -4.24
C GLU A 158 -27.60 -5.45 -2.88
N TRP A 159 -28.68 -5.09 -2.20
CA TRP A 159 -28.57 -4.44 -0.90
C TRP A 159 -28.18 -5.47 0.18
N PRO A 160 -27.18 -5.20 1.04
CA PRO A 160 -26.82 -6.14 2.08
C PRO A 160 -27.92 -6.21 3.15
N PRO A 161 -28.15 -7.38 3.78
CA PRO A 161 -29.17 -7.51 4.82
C PRO A 161 -29.03 -6.49 5.96
N SER A 162 -27.78 -6.09 6.26
CA SER A 162 -27.44 -5.05 7.21
C SER A 162 -26.22 -4.27 6.70
N ILE A 163 -26.41 -2.97 6.42
CA ILE A 163 -25.31 -2.11 5.97
C ILE A 163 -24.24 -1.96 7.06
N LEU A 164 -24.67 -1.94 8.33
CA LEU A 164 -23.77 -1.84 9.47
C LEU A 164 -22.86 -3.08 9.56
N ASP A 165 -23.44 -4.26 9.47
CA ASP A 165 -22.70 -5.53 9.60
C ASP A 165 -21.87 -5.83 8.35
N SER A 166 -22.27 -5.30 7.20
CA SER A 166 -21.48 -5.40 5.97
C SER A 166 -20.17 -4.59 6.03
N ARG A 167 -20.09 -3.57 6.89
CA ARG A 167 -18.87 -2.76 7.05
C ARG A 167 -17.81 -3.53 7.84
N THR A 168 -16.88 -4.12 7.11
CA THR A 168 -15.81 -4.93 7.71
C THR A 168 -14.60 -4.12 8.15
N ASP A 169 -14.43 -2.90 7.64
CA ASP A 169 -13.25 -2.07 7.90
C ASP A 169 -13.59 -0.58 7.81
N ILE A 170 -12.92 0.24 8.63
CA ILE A 170 -13.04 1.70 8.61
C ILE A 170 -11.79 2.37 9.18
N HIS A 171 -11.30 3.37 8.47
CA HIS A 171 -10.20 4.23 8.89
C HIS A 171 -10.63 5.70 8.80
N ALA A 172 -10.17 6.51 9.75
CA ALA A 172 -10.18 7.96 9.64
C ALA A 172 -8.73 8.41 9.51
N PHE A 173 -8.47 9.40 8.69
CA PHE A 173 -7.13 9.93 8.45
C PHE A 173 -7.20 11.39 8.01
N GLN A 174 -6.06 12.05 7.96
CA GLN A 174 -5.94 13.38 7.39
C GLN A 174 -4.60 13.48 6.67
N LEU A 175 -4.64 13.79 5.39
CA LEU A 175 -3.41 13.94 4.60
C LEU A 175 -2.64 15.17 5.09
N PRO A 176 -1.31 15.08 5.23
CA PRO A 176 -0.46 16.24 5.45
C PRO A 176 -0.78 17.40 4.49
N GLY A 177 -0.91 18.61 5.04
CA GLY A 177 -1.22 19.82 4.27
C GLY A 177 -2.69 20.00 3.89
N GLU A 178 -3.55 19.00 4.10
CA GLU A 178 -4.99 19.09 3.81
C GLU A 178 -5.78 19.44 5.09
N PRO A 179 -6.68 20.44 5.06
CA PRO A 179 -7.41 20.87 6.26
C PRO A 179 -8.56 19.93 6.64
N ARG A 180 -8.96 19.02 5.75
CA ARG A 180 -10.14 18.16 5.91
C ARG A 180 -9.72 16.74 6.28
N GLN A 181 -10.39 16.18 7.29
CA GLN A 181 -10.29 14.76 7.59
C GLN A 181 -11.03 13.95 6.53
N ALA A 182 -10.50 12.78 6.23
CA ALA A 182 -11.08 11.80 5.35
C ALA A 182 -11.45 10.52 6.12
N ILE A 183 -12.31 9.72 5.52
CA ILE A 183 -12.63 8.36 5.96
C ILE A 183 -12.47 7.41 4.79
N ALA A 184 -11.98 6.20 5.07
CA ALA A 184 -12.00 5.07 4.15
C ALA A 184 -12.78 3.93 4.82
N ALA A 185 -13.62 3.23 4.09
CA ALA A 185 -14.37 2.10 4.64
C ALA A 185 -14.63 1.03 3.58
N THR A 186 -14.64 -0.23 4.01
CA THR A 186 -14.92 -1.38 3.16
C THR A 186 -16.18 -2.08 3.60
N PHE A 187 -17.05 -2.35 2.64
CA PHE A 187 -18.33 -3.04 2.79
C PHE A 187 -18.32 -4.32 1.95
N LEU A 188 -18.85 -5.40 2.51
CA LEU A 188 -18.90 -6.71 1.89
C LEU A 188 -20.32 -7.28 1.87
N HIS A 189 -20.68 -7.89 0.75
CA HIS A 189 -21.87 -8.71 0.63
C HIS A 189 -21.45 -10.14 0.30
N GLN A 190 -21.95 -11.11 1.07
CA GLN A 190 -21.69 -12.55 0.86
C GLN A 190 -20.19 -12.90 0.75
N ASP A 191 -19.34 -12.15 1.47
CA ASP A 191 -17.88 -12.36 1.49
C ASP A 191 -17.29 -11.99 2.86
N ARG A 192 -15.99 -12.25 3.03
CA ARG A 192 -15.19 -11.92 4.20
C ARG A 192 -13.85 -11.31 3.78
N MET A 193 -13.34 -10.37 4.57
CA MET A 193 -12.02 -9.73 4.38
C MET A 193 -10.88 -10.68 4.81
N ILE A 194 -10.77 -11.80 4.11
CA ILE A 194 -9.75 -12.83 4.24
C ILE A 194 -9.47 -13.40 2.86
N THR A 195 -8.34 -14.08 2.72
CA THR A 195 -8.02 -14.84 1.51
C THR A 195 -8.79 -16.16 1.50
N SER A 196 -9.91 -16.16 0.79
CA SER A 196 -10.77 -17.35 0.60
C SER A 196 -11.70 -17.14 -0.58
N PRO A 197 -12.19 -18.21 -1.25
CA PRO A 197 -13.24 -18.08 -2.24
C PRO A 197 -14.46 -17.30 -1.71
N PRO A 198 -15.07 -16.42 -2.51
CA PRO A 198 -16.31 -15.73 -2.17
C PRO A 198 -17.52 -16.66 -2.34
N GLU A 199 -18.65 -16.33 -1.72
CA GLU A 199 -19.93 -16.98 -2.04
C GLU A 199 -20.49 -16.45 -3.38
N PRO A 200 -21.40 -17.17 -4.07
CA PRO A 200 -22.07 -16.66 -5.27
C PRO A 200 -22.80 -15.35 -4.97
N GLY A 201 -22.80 -14.38 -5.90
CA GLY A 201 -23.41 -13.05 -5.67
C GLY A 201 -22.55 -12.05 -4.86
N ALA A 202 -21.37 -12.47 -4.39
CA ALA A 202 -20.53 -11.63 -3.55
C ALA A 202 -19.98 -10.38 -4.26
N TYR A 203 -19.88 -9.29 -3.50
CA TYR A 203 -19.17 -8.08 -3.92
C TYR A 203 -18.44 -7.40 -2.76
N SER A 204 -17.44 -6.59 -3.12
CA SER A 204 -16.80 -5.62 -2.24
C SER A 204 -17.08 -4.19 -2.71
N LEU A 205 -17.23 -3.28 -1.75
CA LEU A 205 -17.32 -1.85 -1.98
C LEU A 205 -16.37 -1.14 -1.01
N PHE A 206 -15.32 -0.54 -1.56
CA PHE A 206 -14.47 0.41 -0.85
C PHE A 206 -14.92 1.82 -1.18
N VAL A 207 -15.10 2.67 -0.16
CA VAL A 207 -15.45 4.08 -0.33
C VAL A 207 -14.50 4.95 0.47
N MET A 208 -14.14 6.10 -0.10
CA MET A 208 -13.53 7.20 0.62
C MET A 208 -14.45 8.41 0.59
N GLY A 209 -14.44 9.17 1.67
CA GLY A 209 -15.10 10.47 1.69
C GLY A 209 -14.34 11.51 2.47
N ASP A 210 -14.45 12.74 2.02
CA ASP A 210 -13.79 13.90 2.63
C ASP A 210 -14.83 14.72 3.41
N ALA A 211 -14.43 15.22 4.58
CA ALA A 211 -15.32 16.04 5.39
C ALA A 211 -15.69 17.35 4.66
N THR A 212 -16.98 17.65 4.57
CA THR A 212 -17.52 18.92 4.02
C THR A 212 -18.56 19.48 4.97
N SER A 213 -18.35 20.67 5.55
CA SER A 213 -19.32 21.42 6.37
C SER A 213 -20.27 20.59 7.27
N GLY A 214 -19.74 19.62 8.02
CA GLY A 214 -20.52 18.76 8.93
C GLY A 214 -21.03 17.43 8.34
N THR A 215 -20.80 17.18 7.06
CA THR A 215 -21.07 15.95 6.31
C THR A 215 -19.79 15.36 5.71
N TYR A 216 -19.93 14.29 4.93
CA TYR A 216 -18.86 13.70 4.12
C TYR A 216 -19.37 13.52 2.69
N GLU A 217 -18.53 13.88 1.73
CA GLU A 217 -18.79 13.68 0.29
C GLU A 217 -17.88 12.58 -0.25
N ILE A 218 -18.40 11.76 -1.17
CA ILE A 218 -17.64 10.67 -1.79
C ILE A 218 -16.47 11.27 -2.59
N SER A 219 -15.24 10.91 -2.20
CA SER A 219 -14.02 11.31 -2.89
C SER A 219 -13.43 10.19 -3.75
N TYR A 220 -13.77 8.93 -3.44
CA TYR A 220 -13.42 7.76 -4.24
C TYR A 220 -14.36 6.59 -3.96
N MET A 221 -14.57 5.72 -4.95
CA MET A 221 -15.22 4.43 -4.74
C MET A 221 -14.57 3.35 -5.60
N TRP A 222 -14.55 2.12 -5.09
CA TRP A 222 -14.16 0.93 -5.82
C TRP A 222 -15.12 -0.20 -5.50
N TYR A 223 -15.99 -0.49 -6.46
CA TYR A 223 -16.91 -1.62 -6.45
C TYR A 223 -16.34 -2.79 -7.26
N ARG A 224 -16.40 -4.00 -6.71
CA ARG A 224 -15.93 -5.21 -7.38
C ARG A 224 -16.94 -6.35 -7.17
N LEU A 225 -17.60 -6.75 -8.26
CA LEU A 225 -18.48 -7.93 -8.27
C LEU A 225 -17.64 -9.18 -8.55
N ALA A 226 -17.61 -10.11 -7.59
CA ALA A 226 -16.68 -11.23 -7.59
C ALA A 226 -16.86 -12.15 -8.81
N GLU A 227 -18.09 -12.37 -9.27
CA GLU A 227 -18.39 -13.21 -10.43
C GLU A 227 -17.78 -12.70 -11.75
N SER A 228 -17.65 -11.38 -11.88
CA SER A 228 -17.17 -10.74 -13.12
C SER A 228 -15.69 -10.38 -13.09
N GLN A 229 -15.14 -10.08 -11.90
CA GLN A 229 -13.82 -9.48 -11.73
C GLN A 229 -12.89 -10.32 -10.84
N GLY A 230 -13.37 -11.46 -10.34
CA GLY A 230 -12.75 -12.18 -9.23
C GLY A 230 -12.92 -11.44 -7.90
N LYS A 231 -12.76 -12.16 -6.79
CA LYS A 231 -12.71 -11.54 -5.46
C LYS A 231 -11.51 -10.60 -5.37
N GLY A 232 -11.73 -9.44 -4.78
CA GLY A 232 -10.68 -8.50 -4.39
C GLY A 232 -11.27 -7.50 -3.41
N VAL A 233 -10.93 -7.67 -2.13
CA VAL A 233 -11.45 -6.84 -1.03
C VAL A 233 -10.38 -5.84 -0.62
N PRO A 234 -10.57 -4.52 -0.86
CA PRO A 234 -9.60 -3.51 -0.43
C PRO A 234 -9.65 -3.27 1.07
N ARG A 235 -8.50 -3.10 1.69
CA ARG A 235 -8.32 -2.58 3.05
C ARG A 235 -7.32 -1.43 2.99
N TYR A 236 -7.67 -0.30 3.60
CA TYR A 236 -6.75 0.81 3.74
C TYR A 236 -5.59 0.40 4.67
N LEU A 237 -4.33 0.60 4.24
CA LEU A 237 -3.17 0.38 5.11
C LEU A 237 -2.70 1.70 5.72
N ASP A 238 -2.24 2.62 4.89
CA ASP A 238 -1.77 3.94 5.29
C ASP A 238 -1.59 4.83 4.04
N HIS A 239 -1.11 6.05 4.22
CA HIS A 239 -0.72 6.97 3.15
C HIS A 239 0.67 7.56 3.40
N ILE A 240 1.40 7.81 2.31
CA ILE A 240 2.63 8.61 2.28
C ILE A 240 2.79 9.28 0.91
N ASP A 241 3.46 10.43 0.84
CA ASP A 241 4.09 10.96 -0.37
C ASP A 241 5.31 10.08 -0.71
N TRP A 242 5.14 8.96 -1.44
CA TRP A 242 6.24 8.00 -1.61
C TRP A 242 7.29 8.45 -2.62
N ASN A 243 6.96 9.40 -3.50
CA ASN A 243 7.86 9.90 -4.53
C ASN A 243 8.53 11.23 -4.15
N GLY A 244 8.05 11.91 -3.10
CA GLY A 244 8.56 13.19 -2.62
C GLY A 244 8.05 14.40 -3.40
N ASP A 245 6.94 14.30 -4.13
CA ASP A 245 6.38 15.38 -4.95
C ASP A 245 5.48 16.37 -4.17
N GLY A 246 5.25 16.09 -2.88
CA GLY A 246 4.40 16.87 -1.98
C GLY A 246 2.92 16.45 -1.99
N SER A 247 2.54 15.44 -2.77
CA SER A 247 1.20 14.87 -2.82
C SER A 247 1.21 13.48 -2.21
N GLU A 248 0.26 13.22 -1.32
CA GLU A 248 0.14 11.92 -0.68
C GLU A 248 -0.49 10.87 -1.62
N GLU A 249 0.05 9.66 -1.56
CA GLU A 249 -0.57 8.47 -2.13
C GLU A 249 -1.07 7.52 -1.04
N ILE A 250 -2.11 6.76 -1.35
CA ILE A 250 -2.73 5.79 -0.43
C ILE A 250 -2.34 4.38 -0.84
N LEU A 251 -1.88 3.60 0.14
CA LEU A 251 -1.62 2.19 -0.04
C LEU A 251 -2.80 1.35 0.48
N LEU A 252 -3.25 0.43 -0.36
CA LEU A 252 -4.29 -0.55 -0.05
C LEU A 252 -3.69 -1.95 -0.07
N GLU A 253 -4.22 -2.80 0.81
CA GLU A 253 -4.09 -4.24 0.72
C GLU A 253 -5.36 -4.86 0.16
N MET A 254 -5.19 -5.85 -0.71
CA MET A 254 -6.26 -6.52 -1.41
C MET A 254 -6.30 -7.99 -0.99
N PHE A 255 -7.49 -8.47 -0.59
CA PHE A 255 -7.72 -9.88 -0.27
C PHE A 255 -8.52 -10.55 -1.38
N GLY A 256 -7.91 -11.50 -2.08
CA GLY A 256 -8.58 -12.30 -3.12
C GLY A 256 -9.05 -13.66 -2.65
N SER A 257 -9.27 -14.55 -3.62
CA SER A 257 -9.70 -15.92 -3.35
C SER A 257 -8.58 -16.80 -2.82
N GLU A 258 -7.39 -16.68 -3.39
CA GLU A 258 -6.23 -17.53 -3.08
C GLU A 258 -5.02 -16.74 -2.58
N ASP A 259 -4.92 -15.47 -2.98
CA ASP A 259 -3.76 -14.62 -2.74
C ASP A 259 -4.14 -13.25 -2.18
N ARG A 260 -3.13 -12.56 -1.64
CA ARG A 260 -3.16 -11.12 -1.35
C ARG A 260 -2.32 -10.34 -2.35
N TRP A 261 -2.63 -9.07 -2.51
CA TRP A 261 -1.82 -8.13 -3.30
C TRP A 261 -1.97 -6.71 -2.80
N PHE A 262 -1.19 -5.80 -3.38
CA PHE A 262 -1.28 -4.38 -3.08
C PHE A 262 -1.91 -3.61 -4.23
N ALA A 263 -2.54 -2.50 -3.87
CA ALA A 263 -3.01 -1.48 -4.81
C ALA A 263 -2.67 -0.09 -4.26
N GLY A 264 -2.47 0.87 -5.16
CA GLY A 264 -2.14 2.25 -4.82
C GLY A 264 -3.16 3.21 -5.40
N LEU A 265 -3.50 4.24 -4.64
CA LEU A 265 -4.29 5.38 -5.13
C LEU A 265 -3.42 6.63 -5.13
N ALA A 266 -3.55 7.44 -6.18
CA ALA A 266 -2.92 8.75 -6.27
C ALA A 266 -3.91 9.80 -6.75
N LYS A 267 -3.64 11.07 -6.45
CA LYS A 267 -4.41 12.18 -7.02
C LYS A 267 -3.93 12.48 -8.43
N GLN A 268 -4.86 12.48 -9.39
CA GLN A 268 -4.66 13.02 -10.73
C GLN A 268 -5.78 14.03 -11.00
N ASP A 269 -5.41 15.26 -11.38
CA ASP A 269 -6.36 16.36 -11.63
C ASP A 269 -7.36 16.59 -10.46
N GLY A 270 -6.86 16.46 -9.22
CA GLY A 270 -7.65 16.64 -8.00
C GLY A 270 -8.59 15.48 -7.66
N ARG A 271 -8.51 14.35 -8.37
CA ARG A 271 -9.33 13.15 -8.13
C ARG A 271 -8.46 11.95 -7.80
N TRP A 272 -8.93 11.09 -6.92
CA TRP A 272 -8.31 9.81 -6.67
C TRP A 272 -8.49 8.88 -7.87
N ILE A 273 -7.38 8.32 -8.33
CA ILE A 273 -7.35 7.25 -9.32
C ILE A 273 -6.57 6.06 -8.77
N ARG A 274 -6.87 4.86 -9.28
CA ARG A 274 -6.07 3.68 -8.99
C ARG A 274 -4.79 3.75 -9.84
N SER A 275 -3.69 4.18 -9.24
CA SER A 275 -2.41 4.36 -9.92
C SER A 275 -1.61 3.07 -10.01
N PHE A 276 -1.90 2.09 -9.14
CA PHE A 276 -1.21 0.81 -9.08
C PHE A 276 -2.15 -0.32 -8.62
N GLU A 277 -1.96 -1.51 -9.16
CA GLU A 277 -2.51 -2.77 -8.67
C GLU A 277 -1.61 -3.89 -9.19
N ASP A 278 -1.20 -4.83 -8.33
CA ASP A 278 -0.45 -5.99 -8.81
C ASP A 278 -1.24 -6.82 -9.82
N SER A 279 -0.52 -7.41 -10.78
CA SER A 279 -1.09 -8.37 -11.71
C SER A 279 -1.04 -9.78 -11.12
N CYS A 280 -2.13 -10.22 -10.49
CA CYS A 280 -2.28 -11.59 -10.01
C CYS A 280 -2.75 -12.54 -11.12
N ASN A 281 -1.86 -12.83 -12.08
CA ASN A 281 -2.08 -13.91 -13.04
C ASN A 281 -1.47 -15.21 -12.49
N SER A 282 -2.19 -16.33 -12.58
CA SER A 282 -1.81 -17.63 -12.01
C SER A 282 -0.53 -18.25 -12.60
N ALA A 283 0.03 -17.67 -13.67
CA ALA A 283 1.27 -18.13 -14.30
C ALA A 283 2.56 -17.69 -13.58
N THR A 284 2.48 -16.82 -12.56
CA THR A 284 3.69 -16.25 -11.92
C THR A 284 4.28 -17.10 -10.79
N LYS A 285 3.57 -18.11 -10.28
CA LYS A 285 4.09 -19.00 -9.21
C LYS A 285 4.74 -20.26 -9.79
N GLU A 286 5.86 -20.12 -10.51
CA GLU A 286 6.74 -21.28 -10.72
C GLU A 286 7.56 -21.50 -9.43
N LYS A 287 7.41 -22.71 -8.87
CA LYS A 287 8.04 -23.19 -7.63
C LYS A 287 9.53 -23.47 -7.78
#